data_AF-A0A9W9UKE5-F1
#
_entry.id   AF-A0A9W9UKE5-F1
#
_cell.length_a   1.000
_cell.length_b   1.000
_cell.length_c   1.000
_cell.angle_alpha   90.00
_cell.angle_beta   90.00
_cell.angle_gamma   90.00
#
_symmetry.space_group_name_H-M   'P 1'
#
loop_
_entity.id
_entity.type
_entity.pdbx_description
1 polymer ?
#
loop_
_entity_poly.entity_id
_entity_poly.type
_entity_poly.pdbx_seq_one_letter_code
_entity_poly.pdbx_strand_id
1 'polypeptide(L)'
;MISPTSVSRVPKACEPCNRRKVRCNGQQRCQQCEHLDLLCTYKENRSARSRKHTLRRGAIISNYKSGTPKTTSLMPRLAPTTQLPTSYFESLLPDYMSFVYPFSPIITGAEVHASIERMAEREHAAFVYAFTAVTLDLTRASKSTSTPSTCQISDLMRQSVEIQQPLTIGFRPSIIRAMTSIFIQMCAMSLGHYDLGFFYLREAISMLHMLRITDKAALSDLSASERARRQRLYWQCFIHERFMSIVYFSPVTLPPAEYPEEDPTASVSLEIQRGWMQVIKTFCMLDASFISHWIGDRSQVTASWVEGKHRELDDELWEAEVSMLSELQQADLVITRQWMRTLLWQMAMSNCLLSSHASCPSLELEMPLTLSSQLRQFLTKISQNTIRVHGSSMISKLLEVINTIADVVIHVPQATTEETTERIDDIVFMQSVVFSFHNMQAMSKNILLDKFRLIQGRFPHIEVATQLAV
;
A
#
# COMPACT_ATOMS: atom_id res chain seq x y z
N MET A 1 -3.99 -58.23 -38.27
CA MET A 1 -4.10 -57.92 -36.83
C MET A 1 -4.09 -56.41 -36.71
N ILE A 2 -5.24 -55.79 -36.42
CA ILE A 2 -5.43 -54.34 -36.42
C ILE A 2 -5.13 -53.82 -35.01
N SER A 3 -4.21 -52.86 -34.92
CA SER A 3 -3.77 -52.20 -33.68
C SER A 3 -4.90 -51.42 -32.98
N PRO A 4 -4.92 -51.35 -31.64
CA PRO A 4 -5.96 -50.63 -30.91
C PRO A 4 -5.76 -49.12 -31.01
N THR A 5 -6.81 -48.41 -31.41
CA THR A 5 -6.87 -46.96 -31.50
C THR A 5 -6.76 -46.32 -30.11
N SER A 6 -5.90 -45.31 -30.01
CA SER A 6 -5.69 -44.50 -28.81
C SER A 6 -6.94 -43.68 -28.49
N VAL A 7 -7.55 -43.93 -27.33
CA VAL A 7 -8.71 -43.17 -26.83
C VAL A 7 -8.24 -41.77 -26.42
N SER A 8 -8.75 -40.73 -27.07
CA SER A 8 -8.47 -39.34 -26.69
C SER A 8 -8.99 -39.07 -25.27
N ARG A 9 -8.15 -38.40 -24.45
CA ARG A 9 -8.56 -37.99 -23.10
C ARG A 9 -9.62 -36.89 -23.21
N VAL A 10 -10.80 -37.17 -22.70
CA VAL A 10 -11.90 -36.19 -22.61
C VAL A 10 -11.51 -35.11 -21.59
N PRO A 11 -11.54 -33.81 -21.96
CA PRO A 11 -11.07 -32.73 -21.09
C PRO A 11 -11.98 -32.46 -19.87
N LYS A 12 -13.26 -32.87 -19.92
CA LYS A 12 -14.21 -32.66 -18.81
C LYS A 12 -15.33 -33.70 -18.83
N ALA A 13 -15.64 -34.29 -17.67
CA ALA A 13 -16.82 -35.15 -17.51
C ALA A 13 -18.12 -34.33 -17.39
N CYS A 14 -19.25 -34.88 -17.82
CA CYS A 14 -20.57 -34.29 -17.60
C CYS A 14 -20.92 -34.22 -16.09
N GLU A 15 -21.89 -33.38 -15.70
CA GLU A 15 -22.25 -33.22 -14.28
C GLU A 15 -22.64 -34.53 -13.59
N PRO A 16 -23.51 -35.39 -14.16
CA PRO A 16 -23.88 -36.65 -13.49
C PRO A 16 -22.70 -37.62 -13.32
N CYS A 17 -21.83 -37.76 -14.34
CA CYS A 17 -20.65 -38.62 -14.24
C CYS A 17 -19.63 -38.09 -13.24
N ASN A 18 -19.46 -36.77 -13.16
CA ASN A 18 -18.57 -36.13 -12.20
C ASN A 18 -19.07 -36.33 -10.75
N ARG A 19 -20.37 -36.07 -10.49
CA ARG A 19 -20.98 -36.31 -9.17
C ARG A 19 -20.85 -37.75 -8.71
N ARG A 20 -20.95 -38.70 -9.64
CA ARG A 20 -20.87 -40.13 -9.38
C ARG A 20 -19.45 -40.71 -9.44
N LYS A 21 -18.44 -39.89 -9.75
CA LYS A 21 -17.03 -40.27 -9.90
C LYS A 21 -16.80 -41.46 -10.86
N VAL A 22 -17.53 -41.50 -11.97
CA VAL A 22 -17.41 -42.53 -13.01
C VAL A 22 -16.82 -41.96 -14.31
N ARG A 23 -16.24 -42.83 -15.15
CA ARG A 23 -15.64 -42.39 -16.43
C ARG A 23 -16.72 -41.88 -17.39
N CYS A 24 -16.48 -40.69 -17.95
CA CYS A 24 -17.32 -40.06 -18.95
C CYS A 24 -16.63 -40.14 -20.32
N ASN A 25 -17.35 -40.60 -21.35
CA ASN A 25 -16.82 -40.69 -22.71
C ASN A 25 -16.90 -39.36 -23.50
N GLY A 26 -17.43 -38.29 -22.90
CA GLY A 26 -17.38 -36.93 -23.45
C GLY A 26 -18.35 -36.63 -24.59
N GLN A 27 -19.22 -37.58 -24.97
CA GLN A 27 -20.24 -37.36 -25.99
C GLN A 27 -21.35 -36.42 -25.49
N GLN A 28 -22.10 -35.82 -26.43
CA GLN A 28 -23.23 -34.92 -26.14
C GLN A 28 -24.24 -35.58 -25.18
N ARG A 29 -24.54 -36.85 -25.38
CA ARG A 29 -25.18 -37.75 -24.40
C ARG A 29 -24.19 -38.88 -24.11
N CYS A 30 -23.54 -38.86 -22.94
CA CYS A 30 -22.53 -39.86 -22.62
C CYS A 30 -23.16 -41.23 -22.32
N GLN A 31 -22.46 -42.32 -22.67
CA GLN A 31 -22.96 -43.71 -22.51
C GLN A 31 -23.46 -44.00 -21.09
N GLN A 32 -22.78 -43.44 -20.07
CA GLN A 32 -23.12 -43.66 -18.68
C GLN A 32 -24.40 -42.93 -18.24
N CYS A 33 -24.70 -41.79 -18.88
CA CYS A 33 -25.96 -41.09 -18.68
C CYS A 33 -27.08 -41.73 -19.50
N GLU A 34 -26.78 -42.21 -20.71
CA GLU A 34 -27.75 -42.90 -21.56
C GLU A 34 -28.23 -44.21 -20.93
N HIS A 35 -27.31 -45.06 -20.45
CA HIS A 35 -27.65 -46.34 -19.83
C HIS A 35 -28.53 -46.19 -18.57
N LEU A 36 -28.43 -45.05 -17.88
CA LEU A 36 -29.13 -44.79 -16.62
C LEU A 36 -30.25 -43.76 -16.76
N ASP A 37 -30.58 -43.41 -18.00
CA ASP A 37 -31.56 -42.41 -18.38
C ASP A 37 -31.45 -41.09 -17.60
N LEU A 38 -30.20 -40.63 -17.41
CA LEU A 38 -29.87 -39.37 -16.77
C LEU A 38 -29.73 -38.26 -17.81
N LEU A 39 -30.21 -37.07 -17.46
CA LEU A 39 -30.00 -35.87 -18.27
C LEU A 39 -28.50 -35.51 -18.30
N CYS A 40 -27.86 -35.70 -19.45
CA CYS A 40 -26.44 -35.44 -19.64
C CYS A 40 -26.20 -33.95 -19.90
N THR A 41 -25.77 -33.21 -18.86
CA THR A 41 -25.46 -31.77 -18.97
C THR A 41 -23.98 -31.50 -18.77
N TYR A 42 -23.43 -30.66 -19.65
CA TYR A 42 -22.12 -30.04 -19.47
C TYR A 42 -22.37 -28.57 -19.15
N LYS A 43 -21.91 -28.09 -17.99
CA LYS A 43 -21.99 -26.66 -17.66
C LYS A 43 -21.09 -25.88 -18.63
N GLU A 44 -21.70 -25.13 -19.54
CA GLU A 44 -21.08 -23.97 -20.17
C GLU A 44 -20.92 -22.89 -19.10
N ASN A 45 -19.71 -22.35 -18.96
CA ASN A 45 -19.49 -21.20 -18.10
C ASN A 45 -20.29 -20.02 -18.68
N ARG A 46 -21.48 -19.77 -18.12
CA ARG A 46 -22.16 -18.49 -18.32
C ARG A 46 -21.20 -17.38 -17.91
N SER A 47 -20.78 -16.62 -18.90
CA SER A 47 -19.82 -15.53 -18.80
C SER A 47 -20.20 -14.57 -17.66
N ALA A 48 -19.25 -14.35 -16.77
CA ALA A 48 -18.76 -13.03 -16.37
C ALA A 48 -19.53 -11.82 -16.91
N ARG A 49 -20.68 -11.46 -16.32
CA ARG A 49 -21.35 -10.17 -16.57
C ARG A 49 -21.33 -9.18 -15.41
N SER A 50 -20.65 -9.47 -14.29
CA SER A 50 -20.40 -8.46 -13.24
C SER A 50 -19.04 -8.62 -12.53
N ARG A 51 -18.03 -9.15 -13.22
CA ARG A 51 -16.67 -9.34 -12.65
C ARG A 51 -15.56 -8.62 -13.42
N LYS A 52 -15.91 -7.77 -14.38
CA LYS A 52 -14.94 -7.21 -15.33
C LYS A 52 -14.09 -6.08 -14.75
N HIS A 53 -14.57 -5.35 -13.74
CA HIS A 53 -13.82 -4.21 -13.17
C HIS A 53 -12.84 -4.63 -12.07
N THR A 54 -13.24 -5.50 -11.14
CA THR A 54 -12.35 -5.96 -10.04
C THR A 54 -11.24 -6.87 -10.55
N LEU A 55 -11.54 -7.80 -11.49
CA LEU A 55 -10.51 -8.61 -12.15
C LEU A 55 -9.61 -7.78 -13.08
N ARG A 56 -10.09 -6.67 -13.66
CA ARG A 56 -9.22 -5.79 -14.46
C ARG A 56 -8.18 -5.08 -13.61
N ARG A 57 -8.51 -4.61 -12.40
CA ARG A 57 -7.49 -4.01 -11.51
C ARG A 57 -6.43 -5.04 -11.10
N GLY A 58 -6.85 -6.23 -10.65
CA GLY A 58 -5.92 -7.32 -10.33
C GLY A 58 -5.12 -7.82 -11.55
N ALA A 59 -5.70 -7.83 -12.75
CA ALA A 59 -5.02 -8.24 -13.99
C ALA A 59 -4.08 -7.16 -14.54
N ILE A 60 -4.40 -5.87 -14.40
CA ILE A 60 -3.49 -4.76 -14.73
C ILE A 60 -2.27 -4.79 -13.78
N ILE A 61 -2.49 -5.11 -12.51
CA ILE A 61 -1.40 -5.35 -11.53
C ILE A 61 -0.64 -6.66 -11.81
N SER A 62 -1.30 -7.70 -12.31
CA SER A 62 -0.60 -8.90 -12.80
C SER A 62 0.23 -8.60 -14.05
N ASN A 63 -0.24 -7.69 -14.92
CA ASN A 63 0.54 -7.21 -16.07
C ASN A 63 1.73 -6.34 -15.63
N TYR A 64 1.60 -5.59 -14.52
CA TYR A 64 2.72 -4.93 -13.83
C TYR A 64 3.80 -5.93 -13.39
N LYS A 65 3.43 -7.14 -12.95
CA LYS A 65 4.40 -8.21 -12.60
C LYS A 65 5.18 -8.75 -13.81
N SER A 66 4.55 -8.81 -14.99
CA SER A 66 5.16 -9.35 -16.22
C SER A 66 5.97 -8.33 -17.04
N GLY A 67 5.87 -7.03 -16.73
CA GLY A 67 6.57 -5.95 -17.44
C GLY A 67 8.02 -5.73 -17.03
N THR A 68 8.57 -6.52 -16.11
CA THR A 68 9.99 -6.50 -15.80
C THR A 68 10.76 -7.16 -16.95
N PRO A 69 11.73 -6.49 -17.59
CA PRO A 69 12.57 -7.16 -18.56
C PRO A 69 13.28 -8.31 -17.84
N LYS A 70 13.12 -9.53 -18.36
CA LYS A 70 13.93 -10.69 -17.97
C LYS A 70 15.37 -10.42 -18.41
N THR A 71 16.10 -9.63 -17.65
CA THR A 71 17.55 -9.54 -17.79
C THR A 71 18.10 -10.85 -17.23
N THR A 72 18.41 -11.81 -18.09
CA THR A 72 19.35 -12.89 -17.80
C THR A 72 20.70 -12.25 -17.46
N SER A 73 20.86 -11.81 -16.22
CA SER A 73 22.09 -11.22 -15.72
C SER A 73 23.02 -12.36 -15.31
N LEU A 74 24.06 -12.57 -16.11
CA LEU A 74 25.28 -13.23 -15.65
C LEU A 74 25.76 -12.48 -14.39
N MET A 75 25.95 -13.20 -13.29
CA MET A 75 26.36 -12.61 -12.01
C MET A 75 27.59 -11.71 -12.21
N PRO A 76 27.49 -10.38 -12.01
CA PRO A 76 28.67 -9.54 -12.03
C PRO A 76 29.54 -9.91 -10.83
N ARG A 77 30.84 -10.11 -11.05
CA ARG A 77 31.83 -10.21 -9.97
C ARG A 77 31.69 -9.00 -9.04
N LEU A 78 31.66 -9.26 -7.73
CA LEU A 78 31.69 -8.25 -6.67
C LEU A 78 32.78 -7.21 -6.96
N ALA A 79 32.38 -5.99 -7.28
CA ALA A 79 33.28 -4.84 -7.10
C ALA A 79 33.48 -4.65 -5.59
N PRO A 80 34.67 -4.25 -5.14
CA PRO A 80 34.86 -3.91 -3.74
C PRO A 80 33.92 -2.76 -3.39
N THR A 81 32.97 -3.02 -2.50
CA THR A 81 32.12 -1.99 -1.90
C THR A 81 33.03 -1.05 -1.13
N THR A 82 33.22 0.17 -1.64
CA THR A 82 33.82 1.26 -0.87
C THR A 82 32.95 1.42 0.37
N GLN A 83 33.46 0.99 1.53
CA GLN A 83 32.75 1.13 2.80
C GLN A 83 32.53 2.62 3.05
N LEU A 84 31.27 3.03 3.15
CA LEU A 84 30.92 4.38 3.54
C LEU A 84 31.47 4.65 4.94
N PRO A 85 32.06 5.83 5.19
CA PRO A 85 32.64 6.14 6.49
C PRO A 85 31.55 6.26 7.55
N THR A 86 31.88 5.93 8.81
CA THR A 86 30.98 6.03 9.97
C THR A 86 30.33 7.42 10.08
N SER A 87 31.10 8.47 9.81
CA SER A 87 30.64 9.87 9.81
C SER A 87 29.52 10.15 8.81
N TYR A 88 29.46 9.41 7.69
CA TYR A 88 28.36 9.52 6.74
C TYR A 88 27.04 9.04 7.37
N PHE A 89 27.06 7.90 8.06
CA PHE A 89 25.87 7.38 8.74
C PHE A 89 25.41 8.28 9.86
N GLU A 90 26.34 8.80 10.66
CA GLU A 90 26.06 9.75 11.75
C GLU A 90 25.44 11.04 11.23
N SER A 91 25.88 11.53 10.07
CA SER A 91 25.34 12.76 9.45
C SER A 91 23.86 12.68 9.10
N LEU A 92 23.29 11.47 9.00
CA LEU A 92 21.89 11.23 8.68
C LEU A 92 21.00 11.11 9.92
N LEU A 93 21.57 11.10 11.14
CA LEU A 93 20.77 11.02 12.38
C LEU A 93 19.75 12.15 12.51
N PRO A 94 20.06 13.43 12.20
CA PRO A 94 19.06 14.50 12.26
C PRO A 94 17.88 14.24 11.32
N ASP A 95 18.17 13.85 10.07
CA ASP A 95 17.16 13.53 9.06
C ASP A 95 16.28 12.35 9.51
N TYR A 96 16.88 11.31 10.09
CA TYR A 96 16.14 10.19 10.64
C TYR A 96 15.18 10.62 11.75
N MET A 97 15.66 11.45 12.69
CA MET A 97 14.85 11.90 13.82
C MET A 97 13.72 12.83 13.38
N SER A 98 13.91 13.59 12.30
CA SER A 98 12.88 14.49 11.76
C SER A 98 11.85 13.79 10.87
N PHE A 99 12.25 12.77 10.10
CA PHE A 99 11.40 12.25 9.01
C PHE A 99 11.06 10.76 9.09
N VAL A 100 11.83 9.97 9.84
CA VAL A 100 11.58 8.53 9.99
C VAL A 100 11.00 8.23 11.37
N TYR A 101 11.67 8.69 12.43
CA TYR A 101 11.31 8.39 13.82
C TYR A 101 9.87 8.81 14.20
N PRO A 102 9.31 9.95 13.75
CA PRO A 102 7.92 10.32 14.06
C PRO A 102 6.86 9.33 13.53
N PHE A 103 7.19 8.57 12.48
CA PHE A 103 6.34 7.54 11.86
C PHE A 103 6.85 6.12 12.11
N SER A 104 7.94 5.97 12.86
CA SER A 104 8.53 4.70 13.26
C SER A 104 9.27 4.82 14.60
N PRO A 105 8.55 5.16 15.70
CA PRO A 105 9.12 5.43 17.03
C PRO A 105 9.55 4.16 17.79
N ILE A 106 10.40 3.32 17.19
CA ILE A 106 10.85 2.03 17.77
C ILE A 106 12.33 2.09 18.18
N ILE A 107 13.21 2.59 17.31
CA ILE A 107 14.66 2.69 17.56
C ILE A 107 15.03 4.17 17.74
N THR A 108 15.50 4.54 18.92
CA THR A 108 15.88 5.93 19.23
C THR A 108 17.15 6.34 18.49
N GLY A 109 17.40 7.65 18.37
CA GLY A 109 18.64 8.16 17.78
C GLY A 109 19.91 7.66 18.50
N ALA A 110 19.83 7.49 19.83
CA ALA A 110 20.93 6.92 20.62
C ALA A 110 21.21 5.45 20.25
N GLU A 111 20.17 4.65 20.01
CA GLU A 111 20.32 3.25 19.59
C GLU A 111 20.78 3.10 18.14
N VAL A 112 20.41 4.03 17.26
CA VAL A 112 20.99 4.13 15.92
C VAL A 112 22.49 4.42 16.02
N HIS A 113 22.89 5.44 16.80
CA HIS A 113 24.31 5.76 17.03
C HIS A 113 25.08 4.56 17.60
N ALA A 114 24.53 3.90 18.63
CA ALA A 114 25.13 2.70 19.20
C ALA A 114 25.21 1.51 18.21
N SER A 115 24.36 1.47 17.19
CA SER A 115 24.45 0.47 16.11
C SER A 115 25.51 0.84 15.07
N ILE A 116 25.72 2.13 14.82
CA ILE A 116 26.80 2.65 13.97
C ILE A 116 28.17 2.30 14.58
N GLU A 117 28.34 2.47 15.89
CA GLU A 117 29.58 2.08 16.60
C GLU A 117 29.84 0.56 16.56
N ARG A 118 28.77 -0.25 16.45
CA ARG A 118 28.83 -1.72 16.48
C ARG A 118 28.70 -2.37 15.09
N MET A 119 28.98 -1.65 14.01
CA MET A 119 28.94 -2.21 12.64
C MET A 119 29.93 -3.36 12.39
N ALA A 120 30.85 -3.66 13.31
CA ALA A 120 31.61 -4.91 13.27
C ALA A 120 30.71 -6.15 13.46
N GLU A 121 29.57 -6.00 14.14
CA GLU A 121 28.54 -7.01 14.31
C GLU A 121 27.56 -6.98 13.13
N ARG A 122 27.34 -8.12 12.47
CA ARG A 122 26.56 -8.20 11.23
C ARG A 122 25.11 -7.72 11.37
N GLU A 123 24.47 -7.94 12.52
CA GLU A 123 23.09 -7.47 12.77
C GLU A 123 23.02 -5.95 12.77
N HIS A 124 23.96 -5.29 13.44
CA HIS A 124 24.07 -3.84 13.48
C HIS A 124 24.45 -3.26 12.11
N ALA A 125 25.38 -3.89 11.40
CA ALA A 125 25.74 -3.48 10.05
C ALA A 125 24.53 -3.56 9.08
N ALA A 126 23.78 -4.66 9.12
CA ALA A 126 22.55 -4.82 8.33
C ALA A 126 21.54 -3.70 8.62
N PHE A 127 21.32 -3.44 9.91
CA PHE A 127 20.43 -2.39 10.35
C PHE A 127 20.89 -1.01 9.87
N VAL A 128 22.17 -0.66 10.02
CA VAL A 128 22.71 0.64 9.60
C VAL A 128 22.57 0.85 8.10
N TYR A 129 22.80 -0.17 7.27
CA TYR A 129 22.55 -0.05 5.84
C TYR A 129 21.06 0.16 5.51
N ALA A 130 20.15 -0.55 6.18
CA ALA A 130 18.71 -0.36 5.98
C ALA A 130 18.21 1.01 6.48
N PHE A 131 18.68 1.44 7.65
CA PHE A 131 18.46 2.76 8.23
C PHE A 131 18.91 3.87 7.27
N THR A 132 20.10 3.72 6.70
CA THR A 132 20.66 4.68 5.74
C THR A 132 19.79 4.73 4.49
N ALA A 133 19.45 3.56 3.93
CA ALA A 133 18.61 3.46 2.74
C ALA A 133 17.24 4.14 2.93
N VAL A 134 16.54 3.86 4.04
CA VAL A 134 15.21 4.41 4.28
C VAL A 134 15.24 5.91 4.59
N THR A 135 16.26 6.37 5.32
CA THR A 135 16.43 7.80 5.64
C THR A 135 16.73 8.59 4.38
N LEU A 136 17.61 8.07 3.51
CA LEU A 136 17.84 8.66 2.20
C LEU A 136 16.57 8.65 1.37
N ASP A 137 15.82 7.54 1.29
CA ASP A 137 14.61 7.40 0.48
C ASP A 137 13.51 8.41 0.84
N LEU A 138 13.30 8.66 2.13
CA LEU A 138 12.30 9.62 2.60
C LEU A 138 12.76 11.08 2.45
N THR A 139 14.08 11.36 2.57
CA THR A 139 14.59 12.75 2.53
C THR A 139 15.06 13.25 1.17
N ARG A 140 15.00 12.42 0.11
CA ARG A 140 15.49 12.77 -1.25
C ARG A 140 14.93 14.10 -1.78
N ALA A 141 13.67 14.41 -1.45
CA ALA A 141 12.98 15.59 -1.92
C ALA A 141 13.48 16.91 -1.31
N SER A 142 14.10 16.86 -0.13
CA SER A 142 14.55 18.02 0.64
C SER A 142 15.96 18.49 0.25
N LYS A 143 16.80 17.61 -0.30
CA LYS A 143 18.22 17.91 -0.59
C LYS A 143 18.40 18.45 -2.02
N SER A 144 18.81 19.72 -2.13
CA SER A 144 18.95 20.45 -3.40
C SER A 144 20.27 20.24 -4.16
N THR A 145 21.32 19.71 -3.50
CA THR A 145 22.70 19.76 -4.03
C THR A 145 23.36 18.40 -4.29
N SER A 146 22.73 17.28 -3.90
CA SER A 146 23.15 15.92 -4.30
C SER A 146 22.04 14.93 -3.92
N THR A 147 21.05 14.78 -4.80
CA THR A 147 19.98 13.81 -4.55
C THR A 147 20.58 12.39 -4.57
N PRO A 148 20.34 11.56 -3.54
CA PRO A 148 20.75 10.16 -3.59
C PRO A 148 20.12 9.54 -4.84
N SER A 149 20.94 8.90 -5.66
CA SER A 149 20.42 8.20 -6.84
C SER A 149 19.61 6.98 -6.38
N THR A 150 18.64 6.56 -7.18
CA THR A 150 17.89 5.32 -6.92
C THR A 150 18.83 4.11 -6.85
N CYS A 151 19.98 4.20 -7.53
CA CYS A 151 21.08 3.25 -7.45
C CYS A 151 21.62 3.15 -6.02
N GLN A 152 21.92 4.26 -5.34
CA GLN A 152 22.49 4.26 -4.00
C GLN A 152 21.55 3.58 -2.97
N ILE A 153 20.24 3.84 -3.04
CA ILE A 153 19.26 3.20 -2.15
C ILE A 153 19.16 1.70 -2.43
N SER A 154 19.18 1.30 -3.70
CA SER A 154 19.21 -0.12 -4.10
C SER A 154 20.47 -0.83 -3.60
N ASP A 155 21.63 -0.17 -3.68
CA ASP A 155 22.91 -0.73 -3.24
C ASP A 155 22.97 -0.88 -1.71
N LEU A 156 22.51 0.13 -0.95
CA LEU A 156 22.41 0.05 0.51
C LEU A 156 21.42 -1.02 0.96
N MET A 157 20.24 -1.11 0.32
CA MET A 157 19.27 -2.17 0.59
C MET A 157 19.88 -3.55 0.31
N ARG A 158 20.58 -3.72 -0.81
CA ARG A 158 21.28 -4.96 -1.16
C ARG A 158 22.35 -5.32 -0.11
N GLN A 159 23.18 -4.37 0.30
CA GLN A 159 24.20 -4.59 1.34
C GLN A 159 23.57 -5.02 2.67
N SER A 160 22.45 -4.40 3.06
CA SER A 160 21.70 -4.82 4.24
C SER A 160 21.26 -6.28 4.14
N VAL A 161 20.74 -6.71 2.98
CA VAL A 161 20.31 -8.10 2.74
C VAL A 161 21.49 -9.07 2.72
N GLU A 162 22.60 -8.72 2.08
CA GLU A 162 23.76 -9.62 1.92
C GLU A 162 24.51 -9.85 3.23
N ILE A 163 24.57 -8.84 4.11
CA ILE A 163 25.29 -8.94 5.39
C ILE A 163 24.47 -9.67 6.46
N GLN A 164 23.15 -9.74 6.29
CA GLN A 164 22.25 -10.49 7.16
C GLN A 164 22.65 -11.97 7.19
N GLN A 165 22.74 -12.53 8.40
CA GLN A 165 23.02 -13.95 8.55
C GLN A 165 21.83 -14.81 8.09
N PRO A 166 22.10 -15.99 7.48
CA PRO A 166 21.05 -16.97 7.21
C PRO A 166 20.34 -17.42 8.49
N LEU A 167 19.04 -17.68 8.39
CA LEU A 167 18.27 -18.26 9.49
C LEU A 167 18.73 -19.70 9.71
N THR A 168 19.32 -19.96 10.88
CA THR A 168 19.88 -21.27 11.26
C THR A 168 19.24 -21.78 12.55
N ILE A 169 19.53 -23.04 12.91
CA ILE A 169 19.05 -23.65 14.16
C ILE A 169 19.49 -22.77 15.34
N GLY A 170 18.54 -22.43 16.22
CA GLY A 170 18.80 -21.56 17.38
C GLY A 170 18.61 -20.06 17.10
N PHE A 171 18.14 -19.66 15.91
CA PHE A 171 17.78 -18.27 15.62
C PHE A 171 16.84 -17.69 16.69
N ARG A 172 17.16 -16.48 17.14
CA ARG A 172 16.32 -15.69 18.05
C ARG A 172 15.99 -14.34 17.40
N PRO A 173 14.71 -13.93 17.39
CA PRO A 173 14.33 -12.64 16.86
C PRO A 173 14.86 -11.52 17.77
N SER A 174 15.16 -10.37 17.18
CA SER A 174 15.46 -9.13 17.90
C SER A 174 14.63 -7.99 17.32
N ILE A 175 14.45 -6.92 18.08
CA ILE A 175 13.76 -5.71 17.60
C ILE A 175 14.54 -5.09 16.44
N ILE A 176 15.87 -5.08 16.50
CA ILE A 176 16.74 -4.56 15.43
C ILE A 176 16.58 -5.38 14.15
N ARG A 177 16.55 -6.72 14.24
CA ARG A 177 16.31 -7.58 13.09
C ARG A 177 14.93 -7.34 12.47
N ALA A 178 13.88 -7.22 13.28
CA ALA A 178 12.53 -6.90 12.80
C ALA A 178 12.47 -5.52 12.11
N MET A 179 13.06 -4.50 12.72
CA MET A 179 13.12 -3.15 12.14
C MET A 179 13.96 -3.11 10.86
N THR A 180 15.03 -3.89 10.79
CA THR A 180 15.83 -4.04 9.55
C THR A 180 14.95 -4.58 8.41
N SER A 181 14.15 -5.62 8.66
CA SER A 181 13.22 -6.16 7.66
C SER A 181 12.14 -5.14 7.26
N ILE A 182 11.61 -4.36 8.20
CA ILE A 182 10.65 -3.27 7.91
C ILE A 182 11.29 -2.20 7.01
N PHE A 183 12.50 -1.75 7.33
CA PHE A 183 13.21 -0.74 6.53
C PHE A 183 13.59 -1.25 5.13
N ILE A 184 14.00 -2.52 5.01
CA ILE A 184 14.18 -3.17 3.70
C ILE A 184 12.86 -3.19 2.94
N GLN A 185 11.75 -3.54 3.60
CA GLN A 185 10.44 -3.55 2.97
C GLN A 185 10.03 -2.16 2.46
N MET A 186 10.25 -1.10 3.23
CA MET A 186 9.96 0.28 2.80
C MET A 186 10.75 0.65 1.53
N CYS A 187 12.06 0.37 1.53
CA CYS A 187 12.93 0.64 0.39
C CYS A 187 12.50 -0.19 -0.84
N ALA A 188 12.23 -1.48 -0.66
CA ALA A 188 11.78 -2.36 -1.73
C ALA A 188 10.49 -1.85 -2.38
N MET A 189 9.52 -1.39 -1.57
CA MET A 189 8.30 -0.78 -2.09
C MET A 189 8.55 0.51 -2.87
N SER A 190 9.41 1.39 -2.34
CA SER A 190 9.76 2.64 -3.03
C SER A 190 10.43 2.40 -4.39
N LEU A 191 11.21 1.32 -4.48
CA LEU A 191 11.85 0.87 -5.72
C LEU A 191 10.91 0.07 -6.66
N GLY A 192 9.65 -0.15 -6.28
CA GLY A 192 8.67 -0.93 -7.06
C GLY A 192 8.79 -2.45 -6.92
N HIS A 193 9.64 -2.95 -6.01
CA HIS A 193 9.79 -4.38 -5.73
C HIS A 193 8.78 -4.85 -4.67
N TYR A 194 7.49 -4.78 -4.98
CA TYR A 194 6.41 -5.11 -4.02
C TYR A 194 6.43 -6.55 -3.51
N ASP A 195 6.78 -7.53 -4.35
CA ASP A 195 6.89 -8.95 -3.94
C ASP A 195 7.97 -9.12 -2.86
N LEU A 196 9.11 -8.43 -3.03
CA LEU A 196 10.22 -8.42 -2.08
C LEU A 196 9.81 -7.69 -0.79
N GLY A 197 9.17 -6.53 -0.92
CA GLY A 197 8.63 -5.80 0.23
C GLY A 197 7.63 -6.64 1.03
N PHE A 198 6.74 -7.37 0.35
CA PHE A 198 5.79 -8.27 0.98
C PHE A 198 6.49 -9.37 1.78
N PHE A 199 7.53 -9.99 1.22
CA PHE A 199 8.31 -11.01 1.91
C PHE A 199 8.96 -10.47 3.20
N TYR A 200 9.64 -9.33 3.14
CA TYR A 200 10.29 -8.74 4.31
C TYR A 200 9.29 -8.26 5.37
N LEU A 201 8.10 -7.79 4.97
CA LEU A 201 7.03 -7.55 5.93
C LEU A 201 6.59 -8.83 6.65
N ARG A 202 6.45 -9.93 5.92
CA ARG A 202 6.11 -11.24 6.51
C ARG A 202 7.20 -11.78 7.42
N GLU A 203 8.46 -11.52 7.09
CA GLU A 203 9.60 -11.83 7.96
C GLU A 203 9.49 -11.06 9.29
N ALA A 204 9.22 -9.75 9.23
CA ALA A 204 9.01 -8.90 10.42
C ALA A 204 7.82 -9.37 11.28
N ILE A 205 6.68 -9.67 10.64
CA ILE A 205 5.48 -10.21 11.33
C ILE A 205 5.77 -11.56 11.99
N SER A 206 6.56 -12.42 11.33
CA SER A 206 6.95 -13.71 11.91
C SER A 206 7.79 -13.52 13.17
N MET A 207 8.75 -12.58 13.13
CA MET A 207 9.58 -12.25 14.30
C MET A 207 8.77 -11.64 15.44
N LEU A 208 7.77 -10.82 15.15
CA LEU A 208 6.83 -10.28 16.14
C LEU A 208 6.11 -11.40 16.91
N HIS A 209 5.63 -12.44 16.22
CA HIS A 209 5.02 -13.59 16.88
C HIS A 209 6.02 -14.38 17.73
N MET A 210 7.25 -14.55 17.23
CA MET A 210 8.33 -15.20 17.99
C MET A 210 8.72 -14.41 19.24
N LEU A 211 8.62 -13.07 19.21
CA LEU A 211 8.83 -12.17 20.35
C LEU A 211 7.66 -12.17 21.36
N ARG A 212 6.56 -12.88 21.08
CA ARG A 212 5.36 -13.01 21.92
C ARG A 212 4.80 -11.65 22.38
N ILE A 213 4.79 -10.66 21.49
CA ILE A 213 4.41 -9.27 21.81
C ILE A 213 2.96 -9.14 22.29
N THR A 214 2.06 -10.05 21.91
CA THR A 214 0.65 -10.03 22.33
C THR A 214 0.39 -10.82 23.61
N ASP A 215 1.40 -11.47 24.17
CA ASP A 215 1.26 -12.32 25.35
C ASP A 215 1.56 -11.53 26.63
N LYS A 216 0.52 -11.26 27.42
CA LYS A 216 0.62 -10.48 28.65
C LYS A 216 1.58 -11.08 29.67
N ALA A 217 1.65 -12.42 29.77
CA ALA A 217 2.56 -13.08 30.69
C ALA A 217 4.01 -13.02 30.19
N ALA A 218 4.23 -13.04 28.86
CA ALA A 218 5.57 -12.84 28.32
C ALA A 218 6.05 -11.38 28.47
N LEU A 219 5.13 -10.43 28.48
CA LEU A 219 5.43 -9.01 28.64
C LEU A 219 5.59 -8.57 30.11
N SER A 220 5.03 -9.30 31.08
CA SER A 220 5.03 -8.87 32.50
C SER A 220 6.43 -8.69 33.09
N ASP A 221 7.41 -9.45 32.59
CA ASP A 221 8.79 -9.42 33.06
C ASP A 221 9.62 -8.28 32.43
N LEU A 222 9.06 -7.58 31.44
CA LEU A 222 9.72 -6.48 30.74
C LEU A 222 9.44 -5.15 31.42
N SER A 223 10.38 -4.21 31.31
CA SER A 223 10.15 -2.82 31.71
C SER A 223 9.01 -2.19 30.90
N ALA A 224 8.35 -1.18 31.48
CA ALA A 224 7.27 -0.46 30.79
C ALA A 224 7.70 0.11 29.43
N SER A 225 8.89 0.71 29.35
CA SER A 225 9.45 1.22 28.10
C SER A 225 9.66 0.12 27.07
N GLU A 226 10.10 -1.06 27.49
CA GLU A 226 10.30 -2.19 26.58
C GLU A 226 8.98 -2.77 26.08
N ARG A 227 7.96 -2.86 26.95
CA ARG A 227 6.61 -3.24 26.54
C ARG A 227 6.03 -2.25 25.53
N ALA A 228 6.09 -0.97 25.85
CA ALA A 228 5.62 0.11 24.98
C ALA A 228 6.34 0.07 23.62
N ARG A 229 7.67 -0.13 23.60
CA ARG A 229 8.46 -0.29 22.37
C ARG A 229 7.99 -1.47 21.52
N ARG A 230 7.77 -2.63 22.13
CA ARG A 230 7.27 -3.83 21.43
C ARG A 230 5.85 -3.64 20.90
N GLN A 231 4.96 -2.99 21.66
CA GLN A 231 3.63 -2.63 21.18
C GLN A 231 3.71 -1.68 19.97
N ARG A 232 4.61 -0.68 20.00
CA ARG A 232 4.84 0.18 18.81
C ARG A 232 5.33 -0.60 17.60
N LEU A 233 6.23 -1.57 17.79
CA LEU A 233 6.65 -2.49 16.71
C LEU A 233 5.48 -3.31 16.15
N TYR A 234 4.56 -3.77 17.01
CA TYR A 234 3.33 -4.46 16.55
C TYR A 234 2.51 -3.58 15.62
N TRP A 235 2.25 -2.35 16.07
CA TRP A 235 1.47 -1.40 15.31
C TRP A 235 2.16 -0.95 14.02
N GLN A 236 3.49 -0.85 13.99
CA GLN A 236 4.25 -0.63 12.76
C GLN A 236 3.95 -1.71 11.72
N CYS A 237 4.05 -2.99 12.13
CA CYS A 237 3.76 -4.12 11.26
C CYS A 237 2.29 -4.12 10.80
N PHE A 238 1.36 -3.83 11.71
CA PHE A 238 -0.07 -3.72 11.40
C PHE A 238 -0.33 -2.66 10.32
N ILE A 239 0.17 -1.44 10.49
CA ILE A 239 0.01 -0.32 9.55
C ILE A 239 0.57 -0.70 8.17
N HIS A 240 1.78 -1.24 8.14
CA HIS A 240 2.43 -1.66 6.89
C HIS A 240 1.67 -2.82 6.20
N GLU A 241 1.12 -3.76 6.96
CA GLU A 241 0.29 -4.85 6.44
C GLU A 241 -1.00 -4.32 5.82
N ARG A 242 -1.69 -3.37 6.48
CA ARG A 242 -2.90 -2.75 5.94
C ARG A 242 -2.62 -1.97 4.66
N PHE A 243 -1.57 -1.15 4.65
CA PHE A 243 -1.17 -0.45 3.44
C PHE A 243 -0.86 -1.42 2.29
N MET A 244 -0.04 -2.44 2.54
CA MET A 244 0.29 -3.49 1.57
C MET A 244 -0.93 -4.28 1.11
N SER A 245 -1.91 -4.51 1.98
CA SER A 245 -3.14 -5.22 1.62
C SER A 245 -3.95 -4.44 0.59
N ILE A 246 -4.00 -3.11 0.71
CA ILE A 246 -4.67 -2.26 -0.27
C ILE A 246 -3.89 -2.17 -1.58
N VAL A 247 -2.60 -1.82 -1.54
CA VAL A 247 -1.82 -1.52 -2.75
C VAL A 247 -1.36 -2.78 -3.49
N TYR A 248 -1.13 -3.87 -2.76
CA TYR A 248 -0.57 -5.12 -3.29
C TYR A 248 -1.56 -6.31 -3.23
N PHE A 249 -2.82 -6.06 -2.85
CA PHE A 249 -3.90 -7.05 -2.86
C PHE A 249 -3.56 -8.34 -2.09
N SER A 250 -2.96 -8.16 -0.91
CA SER A 250 -2.57 -9.27 -0.03
C SER A 250 -3.53 -9.39 1.17
N PRO A 251 -3.69 -10.59 1.75
CA PRO A 251 -4.53 -10.78 2.93
C PRO A 251 -3.85 -10.22 4.18
N VAL A 252 -4.64 -9.86 5.18
CA VAL A 252 -4.16 -9.47 6.51
C VAL A 252 -4.04 -10.67 7.45
N THR A 253 -3.12 -10.61 8.40
CA THR A 253 -2.89 -11.64 9.42
C THR A 253 -2.85 -11.08 10.83
N LEU A 254 -2.48 -9.81 11.00
CA LEU A 254 -2.44 -9.18 12.31
C LEU A 254 -3.83 -8.63 12.68
N PRO A 255 -4.47 -9.07 13.78
CA PRO A 255 -5.66 -8.42 14.31
C PRO A 255 -5.30 -7.07 14.98
N PRO A 256 -6.27 -6.19 15.27
CA PRO A 256 -6.04 -5.10 16.20
C PRO A 256 -5.57 -5.63 17.56
N ALA A 257 -4.61 -4.95 18.20
CA ALA A 257 -4.10 -5.29 19.53
C ALA A 257 -4.45 -4.19 20.55
N GLU A 258 -3.93 -4.31 21.77
CA GLU A 258 -3.98 -3.22 22.74
C GLU A 258 -3.11 -2.04 22.25
N TYR A 259 -3.58 -0.81 22.49
CA TYR A 259 -2.81 0.39 22.17
C TYR A 259 -1.50 0.43 22.96
N PRO A 260 -0.43 1.05 22.42
CA PRO A 260 0.83 1.16 23.14
C PRO A 260 0.66 1.86 24.49
N GLU A 261 1.27 1.31 25.52
CA GLU A 261 1.44 1.96 26.82
C GLU A 261 2.28 3.25 26.66
N GLU A 262 2.03 4.24 27.53
CA GLU A 262 2.89 5.41 27.62
C GLU A 262 4.30 5.00 28.07
N ASP A 263 5.32 5.56 27.43
CA ASP A 263 6.71 5.29 27.79
C ASP A 263 7.14 6.22 28.94
N PRO A 264 7.36 5.70 30.17
CA PRO A 264 7.69 6.53 31.32
C PRO A 264 9.08 7.20 31.23
N THR A 265 9.94 6.74 30.33
CA THR A 265 11.27 7.33 30.13
C THR A 265 11.24 8.60 29.27
N ALA A 266 10.08 8.95 28.72
CA ALA A 266 9.91 10.05 27.76
C ALA A 266 10.87 9.96 26.56
N SER A 267 11.33 8.75 26.20
CA SER A 267 12.20 8.51 25.03
C SER A 267 11.53 8.88 23.69
N VAL A 268 10.20 8.97 23.71
CA VAL A 268 9.36 9.44 22.61
C VAL A 268 8.65 10.71 23.08
N SER A 269 8.78 11.81 22.33
CA SER A 269 8.09 13.06 22.68
C SER A 269 6.57 12.89 22.66
N LEU A 270 5.86 13.68 23.47
CA LEU A 270 4.39 13.63 23.55
C LEU A 270 3.72 13.89 22.19
N GLU A 271 4.30 14.76 21.37
CA GLU A 271 3.84 15.04 20.00
C GLU A 271 3.93 13.79 19.11
N ILE A 272 5.07 13.07 19.14
CA ILE A 272 5.23 11.82 18.38
C ILE A 272 4.26 10.75 18.88
N GLN A 273 4.07 10.63 20.20
CA GLN A 273 3.12 9.68 20.78
C GLN A 273 1.69 9.96 20.31
N ARG A 274 1.25 11.23 20.35
CA ARG A 274 -0.08 11.65 19.87
C ARG A 274 -0.26 11.38 18.38
N GLY A 275 0.70 11.79 17.55
CA GLY A 275 0.60 11.54 16.12
C GLY A 275 0.61 10.04 15.78
N TRP A 276 1.46 9.26 16.44
CA TRP A 276 1.50 7.81 16.29
C TRP A 276 0.16 7.15 16.63
N MET A 277 -0.48 7.59 17.73
CA MET A 277 -1.82 7.12 18.08
C MET A 277 -2.85 7.41 16.98
N GLN A 278 -2.80 8.59 16.37
CA GLN A 278 -3.69 8.93 15.25
C GLN A 278 -3.44 8.09 14.00
N VAL A 279 -2.18 7.75 13.71
CA VAL A 279 -1.86 6.84 12.61
C VAL A 279 -2.45 5.46 12.88
N ILE A 280 -2.30 4.92 14.10
CA ILE A 280 -2.89 3.64 14.49
C ILE A 280 -4.41 3.67 14.30
N LYS A 281 -5.11 4.64 14.94
CA LYS A 281 -6.57 4.79 14.85
C LYS A 281 -7.03 4.87 13.40
N THR A 282 -6.32 5.62 12.56
CA THR A 282 -6.63 5.77 11.14
C THR A 282 -6.52 4.43 10.40
N PHE A 283 -5.43 3.68 10.59
CA PHE A 283 -5.26 2.37 9.94
C PHE A 283 -6.13 1.26 10.53
N CYS A 284 -6.64 1.39 11.76
CA CYS A 284 -7.66 0.49 12.31
C CYS A 284 -8.97 0.52 11.51
N MET A 285 -9.26 1.61 10.78
CA MET A 285 -10.42 1.69 9.89
C MET A 285 -10.34 0.69 8.72
N LEU A 286 -9.13 0.29 8.33
CA LEU A 286 -8.87 -0.79 7.39
C LEU A 286 -8.95 -2.15 8.11
N ASP A 287 -10.13 -2.44 8.67
CA ASP A 287 -10.39 -3.69 9.36
C ASP A 287 -10.43 -4.90 8.40
N ALA A 288 -10.57 -6.10 8.96
CA ALA A 288 -10.60 -7.32 8.17
C ALA A 288 -11.75 -7.35 7.15
N SER A 289 -12.91 -6.75 7.49
CA SER A 289 -14.06 -6.65 6.59
C SER A 289 -13.75 -5.74 5.41
N PHE A 290 -13.23 -4.53 5.68
CA PHE A 290 -12.78 -3.59 4.66
C PHE A 290 -11.79 -4.24 3.69
N ILE A 291 -10.74 -4.85 4.22
CA ILE A 291 -9.72 -5.50 3.40
C ILE A 291 -10.33 -6.65 2.59
N SER A 292 -11.20 -7.47 3.19
CA SER A 292 -11.84 -8.58 2.49
C SER A 292 -12.72 -8.13 1.33
N HIS A 293 -13.47 -7.04 1.50
CA HIS A 293 -14.23 -6.42 0.42
C HIS A 293 -13.31 -5.82 -0.64
N TRP A 294 -12.19 -5.22 -0.24
CA TRP A 294 -11.27 -4.59 -1.17
C TRP A 294 -10.60 -5.61 -2.11
N ILE A 295 -10.01 -6.68 -1.54
CA ILE A 295 -9.22 -7.68 -2.28
C ILE A 295 -10.05 -8.85 -2.81
N GLY A 296 -11.22 -9.09 -2.21
CA GLY A 296 -12.02 -10.30 -2.40
C GLY A 296 -13.40 -10.04 -3.00
N ASP A 297 -14.43 -10.64 -2.40
CA ASP A 297 -15.80 -10.54 -2.87
C ASP A 297 -16.46 -9.24 -2.39
N ARG A 298 -16.87 -8.43 -3.36
CA ARG A 298 -17.52 -7.14 -3.13
C ARG A 298 -19.03 -7.22 -3.00
N SER A 299 -19.64 -8.39 -3.23
CA SER A 299 -21.10 -8.54 -3.19
C SER A 299 -21.72 -8.25 -1.82
N GLN A 300 -20.91 -8.26 -0.76
CA GLN A 300 -21.32 -7.97 0.61
C GLN A 300 -21.24 -6.47 0.96
N VAL A 301 -20.68 -5.64 0.07
CA VAL A 301 -20.64 -4.20 0.26
C VAL A 301 -22.05 -3.63 0.04
N THR A 302 -22.64 -3.08 1.09
CA THR A 302 -23.95 -2.42 1.06
C THR A 302 -23.82 -0.90 1.20
N ALA A 303 -24.87 -0.16 0.81
CA ALA A 303 -24.95 1.28 1.03
C ALA A 303 -24.75 1.65 2.51
N SER A 304 -25.44 0.95 3.41
CA SER A 304 -25.33 1.15 4.86
C SER A 304 -23.93 0.90 5.42
N TRP A 305 -23.19 -0.07 4.87
CA TRP A 305 -21.82 -0.34 5.27
C TRP A 305 -20.88 0.77 4.82
N VAL A 306 -21.02 1.24 3.58
CA VAL A 306 -20.23 2.37 3.04
C VAL A 306 -20.50 3.64 3.84
N GLU A 307 -21.76 3.97 4.09
CA GLU A 307 -22.16 5.13 4.89
C GLU A 307 -21.63 5.06 6.31
N GLY A 308 -21.70 3.87 6.94
CA GLY A 308 -21.12 3.63 8.26
C GLY A 308 -19.63 3.91 8.30
N LYS A 309 -18.87 3.40 7.32
CA LYS A 309 -17.43 3.64 7.21
C LYS A 309 -17.07 5.08 6.89
N HIS A 310 -17.88 5.79 6.10
CA HIS A 310 -17.70 7.22 5.91
C HIS A 310 -17.92 8.00 7.21
N ARG A 311 -18.95 7.66 7.97
CA ARG A 311 -19.21 8.28 9.28
C ARG A 311 -18.07 8.04 10.28
N GLU A 312 -17.45 6.86 10.27
CA GLU A 312 -16.24 6.59 11.07
C GLU A 312 -15.06 7.50 10.69
N LEU A 313 -14.97 7.93 9.42
CA LEU A 313 -13.93 8.83 8.92
C LEU A 313 -14.28 10.33 9.12
N ASP A 314 -15.54 10.63 9.38
CA ASP A 314 -16.08 11.97 9.65
C ASP A 314 -16.17 12.18 11.18
N ASP A 315 -15.02 12.40 11.80
CA ASP A 315 -14.86 12.49 13.25
C ASP A 315 -14.28 13.87 13.66
N GLU A 316 -15.12 14.72 14.24
CA GLU A 316 -14.75 16.07 14.69
C GLU A 316 -13.66 16.06 15.78
N LEU A 317 -13.67 15.04 16.66
CA LEU A 317 -12.64 14.91 17.69
C LEU A 317 -11.29 14.62 17.05
N TRP A 318 -11.27 13.76 16.03
CA TRP A 318 -10.05 13.51 15.27
C TRP A 318 -9.54 14.77 14.57
N GLU A 319 -10.41 15.59 13.98
CA GLU A 319 -9.99 16.83 13.30
C GLU A 319 -9.35 17.80 14.30
N ALA A 320 -9.94 17.96 15.48
CA ALA A 320 -9.37 18.75 16.57
C ALA A 320 -8.01 18.20 17.04
N GLU A 321 -7.90 16.88 17.26
CA GLU A 321 -6.66 16.24 17.68
C GLU A 321 -5.55 16.37 16.62
N VAL A 322 -5.88 16.21 15.34
CA VAL A 322 -4.92 16.29 14.23
C VAL A 322 -4.45 17.71 13.98
N SER A 323 -5.31 18.72 14.13
CA SER A 323 -4.93 20.13 13.98
C SER A 323 -3.81 20.58 14.93
N MET A 324 -3.61 19.85 16.04
CA MET A 324 -2.59 20.11 17.06
C MET A 324 -1.25 19.40 16.77
N LEU A 325 -1.15 18.61 15.70
CA LEU A 325 0.05 17.89 15.30
C LEU A 325 0.93 18.73 14.36
N SER A 326 2.18 18.31 14.14
CA SER A 326 3.04 18.89 13.10
C SER A 326 2.39 18.83 11.70
N GLU A 327 2.72 19.78 10.83
CA GLU A 327 2.28 19.77 9.41
C GLU A 327 2.56 18.43 8.72
N LEU A 328 3.69 17.80 9.04
CA LEU A 328 4.10 16.51 8.51
C LEU A 328 3.12 15.39 8.92
N GLN A 329 2.77 15.33 10.20
CA GLN A 329 1.78 14.34 10.67
C GLN A 329 0.38 14.64 10.15
N GLN A 330 -0.01 15.92 10.07
CA GLN A 330 -1.28 16.33 9.47
C GLN A 330 -1.37 15.87 8.02
N ALA A 331 -0.31 16.08 7.22
CA ALA A 331 -0.26 15.69 5.82
C ALA A 331 -0.47 14.18 5.64
N ASP A 332 0.25 13.34 6.39
CA ASP A 332 0.07 11.88 6.32
C ASP A 332 -1.37 11.47 6.67
N LEU A 333 -1.92 12.01 7.76
CA LEU A 333 -3.22 11.62 8.28
C LEU A 333 -4.39 12.05 7.40
N VAL A 334 -4.42 13.33 6.98
CA VAL A 334 -5.49 13.87 6.13
C VAL A 334 -5.47 13.22 4.76
N ILE A 335 -4.30 13.10 4.13
CA ILE A 335 -4.20 12.45 2.81
C ILE A 335 -4.57 10.97 2.90
N THR A 336 -4.21 10.28 3.99
CA THR A 336 -4.61 8.89 4.22
C THR A 336 -6.13 8.75 4.37
N ARG A 337 -6.81 9.64 5.10
CA ARG A 337 -8.28 9.59 5.20
C ARG A 337 -8.96 9.90 3.86
N GLN A 338 -8.47 10.87 3.10
CA GLN A 338 -8.98 11.18 1.75
C GLN A 338 -8.82 9.98 0.79
N TRP A 339 -7.68 9.29 0.89
CA TRP A 339 -7.46 8.03 0.19
C TRP A 339 -8.46 6.95 0.62
N MET A 340 -8.70 6.75 1.91
CA MET A 340 -9.70 5.77 2.39
C MET A 340 -11.12 6.07 1.90
N ARG A 341 -11.55 7.33 1.91
CA ARG A 341 -12.84 7.76 1.33
C ARG A 341 -12.92 7.45 -0.16
N THR A 342 -11.82 7.64 -0.89
CA THR A 342 -11.72 7.26 -2.31
C THR A 342 -11.88 5.74 -2.51
N LEU A 343 -11.25 4.92 -1.67
CA LEU A 343 -11.39 3.45 -1.74
C LEU A 343 -12.83 2.99 -1.46
N LEU A 344 -13.49 3.59 -0.46
CA LEU A 344 -14.90 3.32 -0.13
C LEU A 344 -15.81 3.65 -1.32
N TRP A 345 -15.63 4.82 -1.91
CA TRP A 345 -16.38 5.22 -3.11
C TRP A 345 -16.19 4.26 -4.27
N GLN A 346 -14.96 3.81 -4.52
CA GLN A 346 -14.70 2.83 -5.59
C GLN A 346 -15.37 1.47 -5.31
N MET A 347 -15.46 1.05 -4.05
CA MET A 347 -16.22 -0.14 -3.67
C MET A 347 -17.72 0.04 -3.90
N ALA A 348 -18.27 1.21 -3.54
CA ALA A 348 -19.66 1.58 -3.80
C ALA A 348 -19.97 1.63 -5.31
N MET A 349 -19.11 2.27 -6.09
CA MET A 349 -19.21 2.33 -7.55
C MET A 349 -19.22 0.92 -8.17
N SER A 350 -18.33 0.04 -7.73
CA SER A 350 -18.25 -1.33 -8.26
C SER A 350 -19.47 -2.19 -7.95
N ASN A 351 -20.30 -1.79 -6.98
CA ASN A 351 -21.57 -2.43 -6.64
C ASN A 351 -22.80 -1.62 -7.11
N CYS A 352 -22.60 -0.60 -7.94
CA CYS A 352 -23.68 0.26 -8.44
C CYS A 352 -24.53 0.88 -7.32
N LEU A 353 -23.91 1.23 -6.20
CA LEU A 353 -24.60 1.83 -5.05
C LEU A 353 -24.72 3.36 -5.13
N LEU A 354 -24.06 3.97 -6.12
CA LEU A 354 -24.00 5.42 -6.25
C LEU A 354 -25.23 5.98 -6.97
N SER A 355 -25.66 7.17 -6.58
CA SER A 355 -26.79 7.87 -7.18
C SER A 355 -26.55 9.37 -7.27
N SER A 356 -27.06 10.03 -8.32
CA SER A 356 -27.09 11.49 -8.43
C SER A 356 -28.11 12.15 -7.48
N HIS A 357 -28.99 11.35 -6.88
CA HIS A 357 -29.98 11.78 -5.88
C HIS A 357 -29.82 10.97 -4.59
N ALA A 358 -28.58 10.65 -4.21
CA ALA A 358 -28.32 9.94 -2.97
C ALA A 358 -28.78 10.78 -1.77
N SER A 359 -29.40 10.14 -0.78
CA SER A 359 -29.75 10.82 0.48
C SER A 359 -28.53 11.07 1.37
N CYS A 360 -27.41 10.40 1.09
CA CYS A 360 -26.14 10.55 1.79
C CYS A 360 -25.05 11.00 0.81
N PRO A 361 -24.30 12.08 1.12
CA PRO A 361 -23.20 12.57 0.28
C PRO A 361 -22.12 11.52 -0.02
N SER A 362 -21.91 10.56 0.88
CA SER A 362 -20.93 9.48 0.69
C SER A 362 -21.24 8.53 -0.48
N LEU A 363 -22.49 8.50 -0.96
CA LEU A 363 -22.95 7.67 -2.07
C LEU A 363 -23.24 8.50 -3.34
N GLU A 364 -22.84 9.76 -3.37
CA GLU A 364 -22.97 10.58 -4.57
C GLU A 364 -21.92 10.20 -5.62
N LEU A 365 -22.31 10.26 -6.90
CA LEU A 365 -21.39 10.01 -8.01
C LEU A 365 -20.27 11.06 -8.06
N GLU A 366 -20.55 12.29 -7.63
CA GLU A 366 -19.64 13.43 -7.67
C GLU A 366 -18.78 13.57 -6.41
N MET A 367 -18.96 12.70 -5.40
CA MET A 367 -18.24 12.78 -4.12
C MET A 367 -16.71 12.92 -4.27
N PRO A 368 -16.01 12.21 -5.20
CA PRO A 368 -14.57 12.42 -5.41
C PRO A 368 -14.18 13.84 -5.82
N LEU A 369 -15.07 14.59 -6.48
CA LEU A 369 -14.85 16.00 -6.82
C LEU A 369 -14.87 16.87 -5.55
N THR A 370 -15.79 16.60 -4.63
CA THR A 370 -15.81 17.24 -3.31
C THR A 370 -14.53 16.94 -2.52
N LEU A 371 -14.07 15.67 -2.54
CA LEU A 371 -12.79 15.30 -1.90
C LEU A 371 -11.60 16.03 -2.55
N SER A 372 -11.62 16.22 -3.87
CA SER A 372 -10.61 16.98 -4.60
C SER A 372 -10.49 18.41 -4.07
N SER A 373 -11.61 19.12 -3.97
CA SER A 373 -11.64 20.50 -3.50
C SER A 373 -11.16 20.60 -2.04
N GLN A 374 -11.63 19.70 -1.16
CA GLN A 374 -11.16 19.63 0.22
C GLN A 374 -9.66 19.37 0.31
N LEU A 375 -9.17 18.41 -0.49
CA LEU A 375 -7.74 18.07 -0.51
C LEU A 375 -6.91 19.24 -1.03
N ARG A 376 -7.37 19.93 -2.09
CA ARG A 376 -6.71 21.15 -2.58
C ARG A 376 -6.63 22.23 -1.51
N GLN A 377 -7.75 22.53 -0.81
CA GLN A 377 -7.77 23.52 0.28
C GLN A 377 -6.81 23.19 1.42
N PHE A 378 -6.56 21.90 1.66
CA PHE A 378 -5.58 21.45 2.63
C PHE A 378 -4.15 21.57 2.10
N LEU A 379 -3.88 21.08 0.89
CA LEU A 379 -2.54 21.09 0.30
C LEU A 379 -2.03 22.50 -0.02
N THR A 380 -2.90 23.49 -0.20
CA THR A 380 -2.49 24.91 -0.33
C THR A 380 -2.02 25.52 0.99
N LYS A 381 -2.38 24.93 2.14
CA LYS A 381 -1.99 25.40 3.47
C LYS A 381 -0.71 24.76 3.99
N ILE A 382 -0.21 23.71 3.33
CA ILE A 382 0.97 22.96 3.77
C ILE A 382 2.10 23.11 2.74
N SER A 383 3.34 23.13 3.25
CA SER A 383 4.52 23.16 2.39
C SER A 383 4.60 21.92 1.48
N GLN A 384 4.87 22.13 0.18
CA GLN A 384 5.09 21.02 -0.76
C GLN A 384 6.28 20.12 -0.36
N ASN A 385 7.27 20.68 0.33
CA ASN A 385 8.39 19.90 0.83
C ASN A 385 7.93 18.92 1.92
N THR A 386 6.99 19.31 2.78
CA THR A 386 6.39 18.43 3.79
C THR A 386 5.71 17.23 3.13
N ILE A 387 4.93 17.46 2.07
CA ILE A 387 4.22 16.39 1.34
C ILE A 387 5.20 15.40 0.69
N ARG A 388 6.30 15.90 0.11
CA ARG A 388 7.27 15.08 -0.65
C ARG A 388 8.14 14.17 0.23
N VAL A 389 8.28 14.48 1.52
CA VAL A 389 9.19 13.74 2.44
C VAL A 389 8.59 12.43 2.97
N HIS A 390 7.30 12.17 2.75
CA HIS A 390 6.66 10.90 3.10
C HIS A 390 6.95 9.75 2.11
N GLY A 391 7.71 10.03 1.04
CA GLY A 391 8.18 9.04 0.08
C GLY A 391 7.07 8.38 -0.76
N SER A 392 7.28 7.10 -1.08
CA SER A 392 6.47 6.34 -2.06
C SER A 392 5.04 6.02 -1.62
N SER A 393 4.77 5.99 -0.31
CA SER A 393 3.43 5.71 0.21
C SER A 393 2.48 6.88 -0.06
N MET A 394 2.96 8.11 0.13
CA MET A 394 2.20 9.34 -0.08
C MET A 394 1.81 9.52 -1.55
N ILE A 395 2.78 9.39 -2.45
CA ILE A 395 2.49 9.49 -3.88
C ILE A 395 1.51 8.40 -4.33
N SER A 396 1.60 7.18 -3.78
CA SER A 396 0.64 6.11 -4.12
C SER A 396 -0.79 6.47 -3.71
N LYS A 397 -0.98 7.06 -2.52
CA LYS A 397 -2.28 7.55 -2.03
C LYS A 397 -2.83 8.66 -2.93
N LEU A 398 -2.01 9.68 -3.22
CA LEU A 398 -2.40 10.83 -4.07
C LEU A 398 -2.69 10.41 -5.52
N LEU A 399 -1.90 9.48 -6.07
CA LEU A 399 -2.13 8.91 -7.40
C LEU A 399 -3.50 8.23 -7.50
N GLU A 400 -3.89 7.47 -6.49
CA GLU A 400 -5.19 6.81 -6.46
C GLU A 400 -6.35 7.83 -6.42
N VAL A 401 -6.17 8.93 -5.66
CA VAL A 401 -7.13 10.03 -5.56
C VAL A 401 -7.28 10.77 -6.89
N ILE A 402 -6.19 11.31 -7.46
CA ILE A 402 -6.25 12.05 -8.74
C ILE A 402 -6.72 11.16 -9.91
N ASN A 403 -6.33 9.89 -9.92
CA ASN A 403 -6.78 8.94 -10.92
C ASN A 403 -8.31 8.74 -10.88
N THR A 404 -8.88 8.72 -9.68
CA THR A 404 -10.34 8.59 -9.47
C THR A 404 -11.08 9.87 -9.85
N ILE A 405 -10.56 11.03 -9.46
CA ILE A 405 -11.13 12.34 -9.82
C ILE A 405 -11.17 12.50 -11.34
N ALA A 406 -10.08 12.16 -12.03
CA ALA A 406 -10.01 12.19 -13.49
C ALA A 406 -11.04 11.25 -14.13
N ASP A 407 -11.28 10.06 -13.56
CA ASP A 407 -12.35 9.17 -14.05
C ASP A 407 -13.73 9.82 -13.90
N VAL A 408 -14.02 10.48 -12.78
CA VAL A 408 -15.32 11.14 -12.58
C VAL A 408 -15.50 12.29 -13.58
N VAL A 409 -14.49 13.15 -13.77
CA VAL A 409 -14.55 14.27 -14.73
C VAL A 409 -14.75 13.80 -16.17
N ILE A 410 -14.13 12.68 -16.57
CA ILE A 410 -14.29 12.13 -17.92
C ILE A 410 -15.71 11.60 -18.17
N HIS A 411 -16.37 11.05 -17.15
CA HIS A 411 -17.59 10.26 -17.32
C HIS A 411 -18.87 10.95 -16.85
N VAL A 412 -18.82 11.95 -15.95
CA VAL A 412 -20.00 12.66 -15.46
C VAL A 412 -20.34 13.83 -16.41
N PRO A 413 -21.48 13.81 -17.14
CA PRO A 413 -21.76 14.75 -18.23
C PRO A 413 -22.60 15.98 -17.87
N GLN A 414 -22.97 16.20 -16.60
CA GLN A 414 -23.83 17.31 -16.18
C GLN A 414 -23.07 18.26 -15.26
N ALA A 415 -22.62 19.38 -15.82
CA ALA A 415 -22.04 20.49 -15.06
C ALA A 415 -22.11 21.76 -15.92
N THR A 416 -22.14 22.92 -15.28
CA THR A 416 -21.95 24.18 -16.00
C THR A 416 -20.51 24.30 -16.50
N THR A 417 -20.26 25.27 -17.37
CA THR A 417 -18.90 25.60 -17.82
C THR A 417 -18.03 26.01 -16.64
N GLU A 418 -18.57 26.77 -15.68
CA GLU A 418 -17.86 27.18 -14.47
C GLU A 418 -17.48 25.98 -13.61
N GLU A 419 -18.45 25.10 -13.31
CA GLU A 419 -18.20 23.89 -12.50
C GLU A 419 -17.19 22.95 -13.17
N THR A 420 -17.28 22.78 -14.49
CA THR A 420 -16.31 21.97 -15.25
C THR A 420 -14.92 22.59 -15.20
N THR A 421 -14.83 23.92 -15.25
CA THR A 421 -13.57 24.65 -15.14
C THR A 421 -12.93 24.42 -13.76
N GLU A 422 -13.70 24.55 -12.68
CA GLU A 422 -13.21 24.31 -11.31
C GLU A 422 -12.73 22.86 -11.13
N ARG A 423 -13.50 21.88 -11.62
CA ARG A 423 -13.14 20.45 -11.56
C ARG A 423 -11.83 20.14 -12.28
N ILE A 424 -11.58 20.77 -13.44
CA ILE A 424 -10.34 20.56 -14.20
C ILE A 424 -9.18 21.32 -13.55
N ASP A 425 -9.41 22.53 -13.04
CA ASP A 425 -8.40 23.32 -12.31
C ASP A 425 -7.88 22.56 -11.08
N ASP A 426 -8.76 21.87 -10.36
CA ASP A 426 -8.41 20.95 -9.29
C ASP A 426 -7.49 19.81 -9.75
N ILE A 427 -7.75 19.21 -10.91
CA ILE A 427 -6.88 18.17 -11.50
C ILE A 427 -5.53 18.77 -11.88
N VAL A 428 -5.49 19.97 -12.46
CA VAL A 428 -4.24 20.68 -12.80
C VAL A 428 -3.41 20.94 -11.55
N PHE A 429 -4.03 21.39 -10.46
CA PHE A 429 -3.38 21.55 -9.17
C PHE A 429 -2.82 20.22 -8.67
N MET A 430 -3.64 19.16 -8.62
CA MET A 430 -3.22 17.84 -8.13
C MET A 430 -2.12 17.23 -9.00
N GLN A 431 -2.15 17.44 -10.32
CA GLN A 431 -1.08 17.05 -11.24
C GLN A 431 0.23 17.72 -10.84
N SER A 432 0.22 19.03 -10.55
CA SER A 432 1.42 19.76 -10.16
C SER A 432 2.05 19.18 -8.89
N VAL A 433 1.22 18.80 -7.91
CA VAL A 433 1.66 18.16 -6.66
C VAL A 433 2.24 16.78 -6.94
N VAL A 434 1.51 15.90 -7.64
CA VAL A 434 1.91 14.51 -7.88
C VAL A 434 3.15 14.44 -8.79
N PHE A 435 3.26 15.29 -9.81
CA PHE A 435 4.40 15.29 -10.73
C PHE A 435 5.65 15.92 -10.12
N SER A 436 5.56 16.59 -8.95
CA SER A 436 6.71 17.07 -8.18
C SER A 436 7.51 15.95 -7.50
N PHE A 437 6.95 14.74 -7.44
CA PHE A 437 7.61 13.56 -6.87
C PHE A 437 8.55 12.91 -7.90
N HIS A 438 9.81 12.75 -7.50
CA HIS A 438 10.87 12.20 -8.35
C HIS A 438 10.79 10.67 -8.54
N ASN A 439 10.12 9.97 -7.62
CA ASN A 439 9.97 8.51 -7.61
C ASN A 439 8.63 8.03 -8.19
N MET A 440 7.94 8.87 -8.96
CA MET A 440 6.71 8.48 -9.64
C MET A 440 6.96 7.37 -10.66
N GLN A 441 6.22 6.28 -10.55
CA GLN A 441 6.32 5.17 -11.49
C GLN A 441 5.84 5.58 -12.88
N ALA A 442 6.61 5.22 -13.91
CA ALA A 442 6.34 5.59 -15.30
C ALA A 442 4.94 5.14 -15.78
N MET A 443 4.49 3.95 -15.36
CA MET A 443 3.16 3.45 -15.75
C MET A 443 2.03 4.29 -15.15
N SER A 444 2.09 4.62 -13.86
CA SER A 444 1.11 5.48 -13.19
C SER A 444 1.07 6.87 -13.83
N LYS A 445 2.24 7.41 -14.18
CA LYS A 445 2.36 8.66 -14.94
C LYS A 445 1.64 8.55 -16.29
N ASN A 446 1.90 7.50 -17.07
CA ASN A 446 1.30 7.29 -18.38
C ASN A 446 -0.23 7.16 -18.32
N ILE A 447 -0.76 6.45 -17.31
CA ILE A 447 -2.21 6.34 -17.09
C ILE A 447 -2.85 7.71 -16.87
N LEU A 448 -2.20 8.58 -16.09
CA LEU A 448 -2.68 9.94 -15.89
C LEU A 448 -2.58 10.79 -17.17
N LEU A 449 -1.46 10.72 -17.88
CA LEU A 449 -1.30 11.43 -19.17
C LEU A 449 -2.37 11.02 -20.19
N ASP A 450 -2.69 9.72 -20.28
CA ASP A 450 -3.78 9.22 -21.13
C ASP A 450 -5.13 9.84 -20.73
N LYS A 451 -5.43 9.92 -19.43
CA LYS A 451 -6.66 10.54 -18.94
C LYS A 451 -6.70 12.05 -19.18
N PHE A 452 -5.57 12.73 -19.00
CA PHE A 452 -5.44 14.16 -19.25
C PHE A 452 -5.68 14.49 -20.73
N ARG A 453 -5.16 13.67 -21.64
CA ARG A 453 -5.49 13.73 -23.08
C ARG A 453 -6.99 13.58 -23.35
N LEU A 454 -7.67 12.66 -22.65
CA LEU A 454 -9.11 12.48 -22.78
C LEU A 454 -9.90 13.69 -22.26
N ILE A 455 -9.48 14.29 -21.15
CA ILE A 455 -10.10 15.51 -20.59
C ILE A 455 -9.94 16.67 -21.58
N GLN A 456 -8.72 16.90 -22.09
CA GLN A 456 -8.47 17.94 -23.10
C GLN A 456 -9.32 17.76 -24.37
N GLY A 457 -9.42 16.53 -24.88
CA GLY A 457 -10.23 16.23 -26.06
C GLY A 457 -11.74 16.39 -25.83
N ARG A 458 -12.22 16.10 -24.61
CA ARG A 458 -13.64 16.21 -24.25
C ARG A 458 -14.07 17.65 -23.96
N PHE A 459 -13.19 18.47 -23.41
CA PHE A 459 -13.47 19.84 -22.98
C PHE A 459 -12.58 20.88 -23.67
N PRO A 460 -12.58 20.94 -25.02
CA PRO A 460 -11.66 21.81 -25.77
C PRO A 460 -11.93 23.32 -25.59
N HIS A 461 -13.09 23.67 -25.03
CA HIS A 461 -13.52 25.05 -24.75
C HIS A 461 -13.13 25.51 -23.34
N ILE A 462 -12.64 24.61 -22.49
CA ILE A 462 -12.21 24.93 -21.13
C ILE A 462 -10.72 25.27 -21.15
N GLU A 463 -10.37 26.54 -21.03
CA GLU A 463 -9.00 27.03 -21.18
C GLU A 463 -8.01 26.36 -20.21
N VAL A 464 -8.41 26.14 -18.96
CA VAL A 464 -7.53 25.53 -17.94
C VAL A 464 -7.14 24.09 -18.28
N ALA A 465 -7.91 23.38 -19.12
CA ALA A 465 -7.57 22.03 -19.57
C ALA A 465 -6.26 21.99 -20.37
N THR A 466 -5.87 23.09 -21.02
CA THR A 466 -4.60 23.20 -21.77
C THR A 466 -3.36 23.10 -20.89
N GLN A 467 -3.50 23.31 -19.57
CA GLN A 467 -2.40 23.19 -18.59
C GLN A 467 -2.14 21.75 -18.14
N LEU A 468 -3.02 20.82 -18.48
CA LEU A 468 -2.80 19.39 -18.23
C LEU A 468 -1.61 18.89 -19.06
N ALA A 469 -0.76 18.08 -18.44
CA ALA A 469 0.38 17.45 -19.10
C ALA A 469 -0.10 16.35 -20.06
N VAL A 470 0.53 16.25 -21.22
CA VAL A 470 0.04 15.45 -22.36
C VAL A 470 1.04 14.42 -22.84
#